data_AF-U3TDE3-F1
#
_entry.id   AF-U3TDE3-F1
#
_cell.length_a   1.000
_cell.length_b   1.000
_cell.length_c   1.000
_cell.angle_alpha   90.00
_cell.angle_beta   90.00
_cell.angle_gamma   90.00
#
_symmetry.space_group_name_H-M   'P 1'
#
loop_
_entity.id
_entity.type
_entity.pdbx_description
1 polymer ?
#
loop_
_entity_poly.entity_id
_entity_poly.type
_entity_poly.pdbx_seq_one_letter_code
_entity_poly.pdbx_strand_id
1 'polypeptide(L)' 'VEEALKKLGIQVKVVNAAHWFYNGTTTLPISEEDRTPRKRISKTLNMTTSPEEKRKIIGDTFVKIANEVIGELNLKPEEV' A
#
# COMPACT_ATOMS: atom_id res chain seq x y z
N VAL A 1 -14.65 -8.80 11.48
CA VAL A 1 -15.09 -8.63 10.08
C VAL A 1 -15.04 -9.95 9.33
N GLU A 2 -13.87 -10.63 9.28
CA GLU A 2 -13.72 -11.95 8.64
C GLU A 2 -14.77 -12.97 9.09
N GLU A 3 -14.93 -13.18 10.40
CA GLU A 3 -15.89 -14.16 10.94
C GLU A 3 -17.34 -13.85 10.55
N ALA A 4 -17.71 -12.57 10.45
CA ALA A 4 -19.06 -12.16 10.07
C ALA A 4 -19.33 -12.48 8.58
N LEU A 5 -18.36 -12.22 7.71
CA LEU A 5 -18.44 -12.54 6.27
C LEU A 5 -18.45 -14.05 6.04
N LYS A 6 -17.64 -14.81 6.79
CA LYS A 6 -17.62 -16.27 6.73
C LYS A 6 -18.96 -16.89 7.10
N LYS A 7 -19.65 -16.36 8.11
CA LYS A 7 -21.00 -16.79 8.49
C LYS A 7 -22.05 -16.54 7.40
N LEU A 8 -21.82 -15.56 6.53
CA LEU A 8 -22.67 -15.26 5.37
C LEU A 8 -22.28 -16.08 4.13
N GLY A 9 -21.34 -17.03 4.24
CA GLY A 9 -20.86 -17.84 3.13
C GLY A 9 -19.85 -17.13 2.22
N ILE A 10 -19.33 -15.96 2.62
CA ILE A 10 -18.33 -15.21 1.86
C ILE A 10 -16.94 -15.62 2.33
N GLN A 11 -16.14 -16.19 1.43
CA GLN A 11 -14.76 -16.57 1.70
C GLN A 11 -13.83 -15.37 1.53
N VAL A 12 -13.00 -15.09 2.53
CA VAL A 12 -12.08 -13.94 2.55
C VAL A 12 -10.65 -14.44 2.71
N LYS A 13 -9.74 -14.01 1.84
CA LYS A 13 -8.28 -14.22 2.01
C LYS A 13 -7.73 -13.07 2.87
N VAL A 14 -7.38 -13.36 4.12
CA VAL A 14 -6.71 -12.38 4.99
C VAL A 14 -5.22 -12.37 4.69
N VAL A 15 -4.67 -11.19 4.41
CA VAL A 15 -3.23 -11.00 4.15
C VAL A 15 -2.62 -10.22 5.31
N ASN A 16 -1.72 -10.87 6.06
CA ASN A 16 -0.96 -10.21 7.12
C ASN A 16 0.25 -9.47 6.53
N ALA A 17 0.10 -8.18 6.28
CA ALA A 17 1.15 -7.33 5.74
C ALA A 17 1.66 -6.26 6.71
N ALA A 18 1.46 -6.42 8.03
CA ALA A 18 1.79 -5.40 9.02
C ALA A 18 3.25 -4.90 8.91
N HIS A 19 4.21 -5.82 8.77
CA HIS A 19 5.63 -5.49 8.61
C HIS A 19 5.94 -4.70 7.33
N TRP A 20 5.20 -4.96 6.25
CA TRP A 20 5.33 -4.20 5.00
C TRP A 20 4.89 -2.76 5.19
N PHE A 21 3.80 -2.54 5.92
CA PHE A 21 3.35 -1.19 6.25
C PHE A 21 4.32 -0.47 7.18
N TYR A 22 4.81 -1.11 8.25
CA TYR A 22 5.74 -0.48 9.20
C TYR A 22 7.05 -0.01 8.54
N ASN A 23 7.58 -0.82 7.62
CA ASN A 23 8.81 -0.55 6.88
C ASN A 23 8.55 0.11 5.52
N GLY A 24 7.30 0.45 5.21
CA GLY A 24 6.90 1.04 3.95
C GLY A 24 7.52 2.43 3.75
N THR A 25 7.91 2.73 2.52
CA THR A 25 8.40 4.03 2.10
C THR A 25 7.68 4.49 0.84
N THR A 26 7.65 5.80 0.60
CA THR A 26 7.10 6.40 -0.61
C THR A 26 8.10 7.37 -1.23
N THR A 27 7.83 7.74 -2.47
CA THR A 27 8.56 8.77 -3.18
C THR A 27 7.80 10.09 -3.09
N LEU A 28 8.48 11.13 -2.59
CA LEU A 28 7.94 12.48 -2.42
C LEU A 28 8.63 13.44 -3.42
N PRO A 29 7.88 14.41 -3.98
CA PRO A 29 8.49 15.51 -4.74
C PRO A 29 9.28 16.42 -3.79
N ILE A 30 10.45 16.90 -4.22
CA ILE A 30 11.31 17.78 -3.39
C ILE A 30 10.83 19.24 -3.41
N SER A 31 10.16 19.68 -4.48
CA SER A 31 9.55 21.02 -4.62
C SER A 31 8.58 21.02 -5.80
N GLU A 32 7.48 21.78 -5.72
CA GLU A 32 6.59 22.06 -6.86
C GLU A 32 7.18 23.13 -7.82
N GLU A 33 8.18 23.90 -7.36
CA GLU A 33 8.76 25.04 -8.09
C GLU A 33 10.00 24.65 -8.92
N ASP A 34 10.62 23.51 -8.63
CA ASP A 34 11.82 23.07 -9.33
C ASP A 34 11.49 22.37 -10.66
N ARG A 35 11.99 22.93 -11.77
CA ARG A 35 11.88 22.36 -13.14
C ARG A 35 12.59 21.01 -13.32
N THR A 36 13.21 20.47 -12.26
CA THR A 36 13.80 19.14 -12.26
C THR A 36 13.11 18.26 -11.21
N PRO A 37 12.53 17.10 -11.60
CA PRO A 37 11.77 16.25 -10.70
C PRO A 37 12.74 15.46 -9.83
N ARG A 38 13.38 16.12 -8.86
CA ARG A 38 14.14 15.42 -7.84
C ARG A 38 13.14 14.76 -6.90
N LYS A 39 13.22 13.44 -6.85
CA LYS A 39 12.40 12.56 -6.04
C LYS A 39 13.18 12.20 -4.78
N ARG A 40 12.58 12.40 -3.61
CA ARG A 40 13.15 11.95 -2.33
C ARG A 40 12.40 10.72 -1.84
N ILE A 41 13.12 9.75 -1.30
CA ILE A 41 12.52 8.62 -0.59
C ILE A 41 12.17 9.09 0.84
N SER A 42 10.92 8.85 1.25
CA SER A 42 10.45 9.15 2.60
C SER A 42 11.16 8.30 3.65
N LYS A 43 10.99 8.67 4.92
CA LYS A 43 11.29 7.75 6.03
C LYS A 43 10.30 6.57 6.00
N THR A 44 10.64 5.51 6.72
CA THR A 44 9.72 4.39 6.98
C THR A 44 8.50 4.87 7.74
N LEU A 45 7.35 4.21 7.56
CA LEU A 45 6.08 4.64 8.17
C LEU A 45 6.18 4.82 9.69
N ASN A 46 6.89 3.93 10.38
CA ASN A 46 7.11 3.97 11.83
C ASN A 46 7.97 5.17 12.31
N MET A 47 8.69 5.84 11.40
CA MET A 47 9.53 7.00 11.68
C MET A 47 8.98 8.30 11.06
N THR A 48 7.84 8.24 10.39
CA THR A 48 7.19 9.38 9.75
C THR A 48 6.19 10.03 10.70
N THR A 49 6.19 11.36 10.78
CA THR A 49 5.24 12.13 11.60
C THR A 49 4.19 12.84 10.74
N SER A 50 4.57 13.29 9.54
CA SER A 50 3.69 13.99 8.59
C SER A 50 2.49 13.12 8.16
N PRO A 51 1.25 13.57 8.36
CA PRO A 51 0.06 12.83 7.96
C PRO A 51 -0.02 12.57 6.45
N GLU A 52 0.35 13.54 5.62
CA GLU A 52 0.32 13.38 4.16
C GLU A 52 1.32 12.33 3.68
N GLU A 53 2.54 12.34 4.26
CA GLU A 53 3.52 11.30 3.97
C GLU A 53 3.03 9.92 4.41
N LYS A 54 2.41 9.81 5.60
CA LYS A 54 1.82 8.54 6.06
C LYS A 54 0.75 8.04 5.11
N ARG A 55 -0.18 8.90 4.67
CA ARG A 55 -1.24 8.53 3.71
C ARG A 55 -0.63 8.02 2.41
N LYS A 56 0.39 8.69 1.89
CA LYS A 56 1.06 8.29 0.66
C LYS A 56 1.85 6.98 0.81
N ILE A 57 2.55 6.78 1.94
CA ILE A 57 3.22 5.51 2.24
C ILE A 57 2.21 4.37 2.31
N ILE A 58 1.11 4.54 3.04
CA ILE A 58 0.07 3.51 3.20
C ILE A 58 -0.58 3.20 1.85
N GLY A 59 -0.94 4.23 1.08
CA GLY A 59 -1.55 4.06 -0.25
C GLY A 59 -0.62 3.32 -1.22
N ASP A 60 0.62 3.77 -1.37
CA ASP A 60 1.59 3.15 -2.28
C ASP A 60 1.91 1.70 -1.83
N THR A 61 2.02 1.45 -0.53
CA THR A 61 2.27 0.11 0.02
C THR A 61 1.08 -0.81 -0.22
N PHE A 62 -0.14 -0.32 -0.03
CA PHE A 62 -1.37 -1.08 -0.27
C PHE A 62 -1.48 -1.52 -1.74
N VAL A 63 -1.29 -0.60 -2.68
CA VAL A 63 -1.38 -0.91 -4.12
C VAL A 63 -0.33 -1.95 -4.53
N LYS A 64 0.90 -1.86 -3.99
CA LYS A 64 1.96 -2.85 -4.25
C LYS A 64 1.56 -4.25 -3.76
N ILE A 65 1.13 -4.36 -2.51
CA ILE A 65 0.72 -5.65 -1.94
C ILE A 65 -0.50 -6.20 -2.67
N ALA A 66 -1.48 -5.35 -3.01
CA ALA A 66 -2.66 -5.77 -3.75
C ALA A 66 -2.29 -6.36 -5.12
N ASN A 67 -1.42 -5.69 -5.88
CA ASN A 67 -0.95 -6.20 -7.17
C ASN A 67 -0.20 -7.53 -7.05
N GLU A 68 0.63 -7.68 -6.01
CA GLU A 68 1.33 -8.94 -5.72
C GLU A 68 0.34 -10.07 -5.44
N VAL A 69 -0.66 -9.82 -4.58
CA VAL A 69 -1.70 -10.80 -4.24
C VAL A 69 -2.58 -11.15 -5.44
N ILE A 70 -2.93 -10.18 -6.30
CA ILE A 70 -3.67 -10.43 -7.55
C ILE A 70 -2.83 -11.30 -8.50
N GLY A 71 -1.53 -11.02 -8.60
CA GLY A 71 -0.58 -11.81 -9.40
C GLY A 71 -0.46 -13.26 -8.91
N GLU A 72 -0.37 -13.48 -7.59
CA GLU A 72 -0.36 -14.83 -7.00
C GLU A 72 -1.64 -15.62 -7.30
N LEU A 73 -2.78 -14.94 -7.38
CA LEU A 73 -4.07 -15.57 -7.64
C LEU A 73 -4.26 -15.89 -9.13
N ASN A 74 -3.32 -15.54 -10.01
CA ASN A 74 -3.39 -15.71 -11.47
C ASN A 74 -4.71 -15.19 -12.07
N LEU A 75 -5.31 -14.18 -11.43
CA LEU A 75 -6.54 -13.56 -11.91
C LEU A 75 -6.20 -12.74 -13.15
N LYS A 76 -6.94 -12.95 -14.24
CA LYS A 76 -6.75 -12.13 -15.44
C LYS A 76 -7.20 -10.69 -15.12
N PRO A 77 -6.45 -9.66 -15.53
CA PRO A 77 -6.85 -8.25 -15.34
C PRO A 77 -8.22 -7.90 -15.93
N GLU A 78 -8.73 -8.75 -16.83
CA GLU A 78 -10.02 -8.59 -17.50
C GLU A 78 -11.21 -9.12 -16.67
N GLU A 79 -10.95 -9.86 -15.59
CA GLU A 79 -11.96 -10.48 -14.72
C GLU A 79 -12.09 -9.78 -13.35
N VAL A 80 -11.42 -8.63 -13.17
CA VAL A 80 -11.41 -7.80 -11.94
C VAL A 80 -12.09 -6.46 -12.14
#